data_AF-A0A117SJT8-F1
#
_entry.id   AF-A0A117SJT8-F1
#
_cell.length_a   1.000
_cell.length_b   1.000
_cell.length_c   1.000
_cell.angle_alpha   90.00
_cell.angle_beta   90.00
_cell.angle_gamma   90.00
#
_symmetry.space_group_name_H-M   'P 1'
#
loop_
_entity.id
_entity.type
_entity.pdbx_description
1 polymer ?
#
loop_
_entity_poly.entity_id
_entity_poly.type
_entity_poly.pdbx_seq_one_letter_code
_entity_poly.pdbx_strand_id
1 'polypeptide(L)'
;MLWSNKVALAAEGGDKLKPIKATWFILTAGIFILIFSTLLGASIVSKYNEINGFYKTNKVSVNILSNKSLQGKSSFTQDDIRHLQQFSFKDTDMAYAAESKSLAVYGENQTQANVLGVSDKYEMFHQIRLESGSFITSENRNEMVAVVDKELAIALFNNTNIIGMYIDLYDQRFRIIGVIDPDMSIIQTLADNGYGNIYMPVEHMLEYDANSKITSLEFRAASMGTTGKNVSGMTEALASIGKDASNYKIIDYNIEKILLEEKALFGIFIPGIGIIIMLLLLIKKRVVEIYAAINSALKENYFKDAIKLKYIKPGLLLLEIITALLFVYLVWDTVKFSIYIPTEYVPDELIDIGFFSELFKSLVQNKVQSAGYIPSSPEMKANVLSAIQSWNLYVGVLAGFPLYFLGLRLLELRNENTVKRLLYCCTVLLFSIILGLFILGIFNMPIVVNTKGVLIVFAFVFLSAVKIE
;
A
#
# COMPACT_ATOMS: atom_id res chain seq x y z
N MET A 1 40.33 -26.76 -17.73
CA MET A 1 41.74 -26.39 -17.44
C MET A 1 42.14 -25.02 -17.98
N LEU A 2 41.71 -24.60 -19.17
CA LEU A 2 42.04 -23.26 -19.75
C LEU A 2 41.28 -22.06 -19.15
N TRP A 3 40.23 -22.29 -18.35
CA TRP A 3 39.50 -21.23 -17.61
C TRP A 3 40.09 -20.93 -16.22
N SER A 4 40.97 -21.82 -15.72
CA SER A 4 41.61 -21.68 -14.39
C SER A 4 42.79 -20.69 -14.42
N ASN A 5 43.51 -20.61 -15.54
CA ASN A 5 44.72 -19.79 -15.63
C ASN A 5 44.45 -18.29 -15.87
N LYS A 6 43.29 -17.92 -16.45
CA LYS A 6 42.93 -16.50 -16.60
C LYS A 6 42.45 -15.85 -15.31
N VAL A 7 41.94 -16.62 -14.35
CA VAL A 7 41.59 -16.12 -13.01
C VAL A 7 42.84 -16.03 -12.12
N ALA A 8 43.82 -16.92 -12.30
CA ALA A 8 45.10 -16.84 -11.61
C ALA A 8 45.97 -15.65 -12.08
N LEU A 9 46.01 -15.34 -13.38
CA LEU A 9 46.77 -14.20 -13.90
C LEU A 9 46.12 -12.83 -13.63
N ALA A 10 44.84 -12.79 -13.25
CA ALA A 10 44.21 -11.58 -12.74
C ALA A 10 44.47 -11.37 -11.23
N ALA A 11 45.06 -12.35 -10.53
CA ALA A 11 45.40 -12.26 -9.11
C ALA A 11 46.79 -11.69 -8.83
N GLU A 12 47.68 -11.63 -9.84
CA GLU A 12 49.04 -11.06 -9.70
C GLU A 12 49.15 -9.58 -10.09
N GLY A 13 48.05 -8.95 -10.52
CA GLY A 13 48.03 -7.55 -10.95
C GLY A 13 46.91 -6.74 -10.31
N GLY A 14 47.14 -6.22 -9.11
CA GLY A 14 46.35 -5.10 -8.57
C GLY A 14 45.70 -5.36 -7.22
N ASP A 15 46.44 -4.97 -6.18
CA ASP A 15 45.97 -4.72 -4.83
C ASP A 15 44.90 -3.60 -4.80
N LYS A 16 43.64 -3.93 -5.17
CA LYS A 16 42.44 -3.11 -4.89
C LYS A 16 41.20 -4.00 -4.71
N LEU A 17 41.23 -4.90 -3.72
CA LEU A 17 40.00 -5.33 -3.06
C LEU A 17 39.24 -4.05 -2.64
N LYS A 18 38.00 -3.85 -3.11
CA LYS A 18 37.14 -2.68 -2.76
C LYS A 18 37.31 -2.32 -1.26
N PRO A 19 37.37 -1.02 -0.90
CA PRO A 19 37.67 -0.62 0.48
C PRO A 19 36.70 -1.29 1.47
N ILE A 20 37.19 -1.75 2.63
CA ILE A 20 36.41 -2.45 3.68
C ILE A 20 35.08 -1.72 3.99
N LYS A 21 35.11 -0.39 3.95
CA LYS A 21 33.94 0.48 4.13
C LYS A 21 32.82 0.21 3.12
N ALA A 22 33.15 -0.10 1.87
CA ALA A 22 32.16 -0.40 0.83
C ALA A 22 31.40 -1.70 1.08
N THR A 23 32.05 -2.74 1.63
CA THR A 23 31.38 -4.01 1.96
C THR A 23 30.32 -3.81 3.04
N TRP A 24 30.68 -3.13 4.12
CA TRP A 24 29.77 -2.83 5.24
C TRP A 24 28.63 -1.89 4.81
N PHE A 25 28.91 -0.94 3.92
CA PHE A 25 27.89 -0.07 3.33
C PHE A 25 26.87 -0.86 2.50
N ILE A 26 27.32 -1.78 1.63
CA ILE A 26 26.41 -2.62 0.82
C ILE A 26 25.48 -3.45 1.72
N LEU A 27 26.04 -4.08 2.76
CA LEU A 27 25.25 -4.85 3.73
C LEU A 27 24.24 -3.94 4.45
N THR A 28 24.68 -2.75 4.88
CA THR A 28 23.82 -1.76 5.54
C THR A 28 22.67 -1.33 4.66
N ALA A 29 22.94 -1.00 3.40
CA ALA A 29 21.92 -0.63 2.44
C ALA A 29 20.88 -1.76 2.24
N GLY A 30 21.35 -3.01 2.11
CA GLY A 30 20.46 -4.17 2.00
C GLY A 30 19.55 -4.34 3.22
N ILE A 31 20.12 -4.31 4.43
CA ILE A 31 19.36 -4.42 5.69
C ILE A 31 18.36 -3.26 5.83
N PHE A 32 18.81 -2.04 5.57
CA PHE A 32 17.96 -0.85 5.64
C PHE A 32 16.77 -0.95 4.69
N ILE A 33 16.98 -1.34 3.43
CA ILE A 33 15.90 -1.47 2.44
C ILE A 33 14.87 -2.51 2.90
N LEU A 34 15.29 -3.67 3.42
CA LEU A 34 14.36 -4.72 3.87
C LEU A 34 13.52 -4.26 5.08
N ILE A 35 14.15 -3.61 6.07
CA ILE A 35 13.44 -3.08 7.24
C ILE A 35 12.53 -1.93 6.85
N PHE A 36 13.05 -0.95 6.13
CA PHE A 36 12.27 0.21 5.69
C PHE A 36 11.10 -0.22 4.82
N SER A 37 11.28 -1.21 3.94
CA SER A 37 10.19 -1.73 3.11
C SER A 37 9.04 -2.32 3.94
N THR A 38 9.38 -3.03 5.02
CA THR A 38 8.39 -3.57 5.96
C THR A 38 7.64 -2.47 6.72
N LEU A 39 8.36 -1.44 7.20
CA LEU A 39 7.78 -0.29 7.90
C LEU A 39 6.89 0.56 6.98
N LEU A 40 7.40 0.87 5.78
CA LEU A 40 6.70 1.65 4.78
C LEU A 40 5.43 0.91 4.31
N GLY A 41 5.50 -0.41 4.12
CA GLY A 41 4.34 -1.21 3.72
C GLY A 41 3.17 -1.12 4.70
N ALA A 42 3.45 -1.23 6.01
CA ALA A 42 2.43 -1.08 7.04
C ALA A 42 1.88 0.36 7.12
N SER A 43 2.76 1.35 6.95
CA SER A 43 2.41 2.77 7.01
C SER A 43 1.53 3.19 5.82
N ILE A 44 1.78 2.67 4.63
CA ILE A 44 0.97 2.90 3.42
C ILE A 44 -0.45 2.35 3.60
N VAL A 45 -0.60 1.12 4.11
CA VAL A 45 -1.92 0.55 4.41
C VAL A 45 -2.67 1.40 5.45
N SER A 46 -1.98 1.88 6.48
CA SER A 46 -2.59 2.77 7.46
C SER A 46 -3.04 4.08 6.83
N LYS A 47 -2.20 4.70 6.00
CA LYS A 47 -2.52 5.95 5.29
C LYS A 47 -3.70 5.78 4.34
N TYR A 48 -3.79 4.63 3.67
CA TYR A 48 -4.91 4.30 2.79
C TYR A 48 -6.25 4.26 3.54
N ASN A 49 -6.28 3.74 4.77
CA ASN A 49 -7.49 3.82 5.60
C ASN A 49 -7.78 5.26 6.04
N GLU A 50 -6.74 6.01 6.40
CA GLU A 50 -6.83 7.36 6.93
C GLU A 50 -7.48 8.34 5.94
N ILE A 51 -7.03 8.34 4.67
CA ILE A 51 -7.49 9.30 3.65
C ILE A 51 -8.97 9.14 3.27
N ASN A 52 -9.58 7.98 3.58
CA ASN A 52 -10.94 7.63 3.22
C ASN A 52 -11.96 7.95 4.34
N GLY A 53 -11.64 8.91 5.20
CA GLY A 53 -12.58 9.46 6.19
C GLY A 53 -13.07 8.44 7.22
N PHE A 54 -14.29 8.65 7.72
CA PHE A 54 -14.90 7.83 8.76
C PHE A 54 -15.14 6.38 8.31
N TYR A 55 -15.61 6.18 7.07
CA TYR A 55 -15.88 4.85 6.54
C TYR A 55 -14.62 4.07 6.15
N LYS A 56 -13.45 4.73 6.10
CA LYS A 56 -12.19 4.10 5.68
C LYS A 56 -12.44 3.39 4.34
N THR A 57 -12.10 2.12 4.25
CA THR A 57 -12.24 1.33 3.02
C THR A 57 -13.59 0.66 2.86
N ASN A 58 -14.50 0.80 3.84
CA ASN A 58 -15.84 0.21 3.80
C ASN A 58 -16.79 1.03 2.91
N LYS A 59 -16.36 1.33 1.70
CA LYS A 59 -17.08 2.14 0.72
C LYS A 59 -16.83 1.65 -0.70
N VAL A 60 -17.76 1.98 -1.57
CA VAL A 60 -17.61 1.82 -3.01
C VAL A 60 -17.73 3.19 -3.65
N SER A 61 -16.85 3.49 -4.61
CA SER A 61 -16.97 4.68 -5.45
C SER A 61 -17.37 4.31 -6.87
N VAL A 62 -18.06 5.24 -7.52
CA VAL A 62 -18.53 5.14 -8.89
C VAL A 62 -18.17 6.45 -9.59
N ASN A 63 -17.19 6.38 -10.48
CA ASN A 63 -16.67 7.53 -11.19
C ASN A 63 -16.95 7.38 -12.69
N ILE A 64 -17.42 8.42 -13.36
CA ILE A 64 -17.71 8.36 -14.80
C ILE A 64 -16.41 8.17 -15.60
N LEU A 65 -16.39 7.19 -16.51
CA LEU A 65 -15.33 7.05 -17.49
C LEU A 65 -15.50 8.16 -18.54
N SER A 66 -14.65 9.18 -18.44
CA SER A 66 -14.72 10.39 -19.26
C SER A 66 -14.38 10.12 -20.73
N ASN A 67 -15.34 9.64 -21.51
CA ASN A 67 -15.31 9.77 -22.96
C ASN A 67 -16.10 11.05 -23.31
N LYS A 68 -15.46 12.04 -23.94
CA LYS A 68 -16.05 13.37 -24.21
C LYS A 68 -17.37 13.33 -25.01
N SER A 69 -17.71 12.19 -25.62
CA SER A 69 -18.99 11.95 -26.31
C SER A 69 -20.14 11.42 -25.42
N LEU A 70 -19.86 10.99 -24.18
CA LEU A 70 -20.81 10.29 -23.29
C LEU A 70 -21.22 11.07 -22.03
N GLN A 71 -20.54 12.18 -21.71
CA GLN A 71 -20.82 12.97 -20.49
C GLN A 71 -22.26 13.53 -20.41
N GLY A 72 -22.99 13.60 -21.53
CA GLY A 72 -24.41 13.94 -21.54
C GLY A 72 -25.33 12.87 -20.95
N LYS A 73 -25.05 11.58 -21.21
CA LYS A 73 -25.91 10.46 -20.81
C LYS A 73 -25.48 9.80 -19.49
N SER A 74 -24.17 9.78 -19.23
CA SER A 74 -23.57 9.04 -18.11
C SER A 74 -23.40 9.87 -16.83
N SER A 75 -23.74 11.16 -16.84
CA SER A 75 -23.77 11.98 -15.62
C SER A 75 -24.96 11.63 -14.75
N PHE A 76 -24.82 11.80 -13.44
CA PHE A 76 -25.93 11.63 -12.50
C PHE A 76 -26.73 12.93 -12.41
N THR A 77 -28.04 12.82 -12.53
CA THR A 77 -28.99 13.89 -12.24
C THR A 77 -29.38 13.87 -10.76
N GLN A 78 -29.94 14.96 -10.25
CA GLN A 78 -30.47 14.95 -8.88
C GLN A 78 -31.62 13.93 -8.70
N ASP A 79 -32.39 13.65 -9.75
CA ASP A 79 -33.42 12.59 -9.74
C ASP A 79 -32.78 11.21 -9.61
N ASP A 80 -31.68 10.94 -10.33
CA ASP A 80 -30.91 9.69 -10.21
C ASP A 80 -30.44 9.48 -8.76
N ILE A 81 -29.86 10.52 -8.14
CA ILE A 81 -29.40 10.46 -6.75
C ILE A 81 -30.57 10.20 -5.79
N ARG A 82 -31.69 10.91 -5.96
CA ARG A 82 -32.88 10.70 -5.12
C ARG A 82 -33.44 9.28 -5.26
N HIS A 83 -33.47 8.73 -6.47
CA HIS A 83 -33.92 7.35 -6.71
C HIS A 83 -32.98 6.34 -6.03
N LEU A 84 -31.67 6.49 -6.19
CA LEU A 84 -30.68 5.62 -5.56
C LEU A 84 -30.79 5.67 -4.02
N GLN A 85 -30.93 6.86 -3.44
CA GLN A 85 -31.11 7.04 -2.01
C GLN A 85 -32.41 6.43 -1.49
N GLN A 86 -33.50 6.44 -2.26
CA GLN A 86 -34.81 5.94 -1.79
C GLN A 86 -35.01 4.44 -1.98
N PHE A 87 -34.51 3.88 -3.08
CA PHE A 87 -34.85 2.52 -3.50
C PHE A 87 -33.68 1.54 -3.39
N SER A 88 -32.46 1.98 -3.68
CA SER A 88 -31.28 1.09 -3.71
C SER A 88 -30.47 1.15 -2.41
N PHE A 89 -30.42 2.32 -1.76
CA PHE A 89 -29.52 2.61 -0.65
C PHE A 89 -30.21 3.33 0.52
N LYS A 90 -31.49 2.99 0.79
CA LYS A 90 -32.37 3.66 1.77
C LYS A 90 -31.77 3.87 3.16
N ASP A 91 -31.05 2.89 3.67
CA ASP A 91 -30.47 2.91 5.02
C ASP A 91 -28.93 2.98 4.98
N THR A 92 -28.39 3.50 3.87
CA THR A 92 -26.95 3.55 3.62
C THR A 92 -26.53 4.99 3.38
N ASP A 93 -25.45 5.41 4.03
CA ASP A 93 -24.88 6.71 3.76
C ASP A 93 -24.31 6.77 2.34
N MET A 94 -24.50 7.91 1.71
CA MET A 94 -24.10 8.18 0.34
C MET A 94 -23.58 9.61 0.26
N ALA A 95 -22.48 9.78 -0.47
CA ALA A 95 -21.94 11.07 -0.85
C ALA A 95 -21.86 11.16 -2.37
N TYR A 96 -21.95 12.36 -2.91
CA TYR A 96 -21.80 12.61 -4.33
C TYR A 96 -21.11 13.95 -4.54
N ALA A 97 -20.40 14.04 -5.66
CA ALA A 97 -19.61 15.22 -5.97
C ALA A 97 -19.62 15.55 -7.47
N ALA A 98 -19.54 16.85 -7.73
CA ALA A 98 -19.20 17.45 -9.01
C ALA A 98 -17.86 18.15 -8.87
N GLU A 99 -17.01 18.09 -9.89
CA GLU A 99 -15.68 18.70 -9.89
C GLU A 99 -15.51 19.54 -11.15
N SER A 100 -15.04 20.77 -10.99
CA SER A 100 -14.72 21.68 -12.09
C SER A 100 -13.59 22.61 -11.68
N LYS A 101 -12.98 23.27 -12.67
CA LYS A 101 -12.01 24.34 -12.42
C LYS A 101 -12.69 25.68 -12.60
N SER A 102 -12.54 26.57 -11.63
CA SER A 102 -13.09 27.93 -11.69
C SER A 102 -12.06 28.96 -11.22
N LEU A 103 -12.32 30.22 -11.56
CA LEU A 103 -11.56 31.35 -11.05
C LEU A 103 -12.15 31.76 -9.71
N ALA A 104 -11.33 31.71 -8.67
CA ALA A 104 -11.68 32.20 -7.34
C ALA A 104 -11.19 33.64 -7.18
N VAL A 105 -12.09 34.56 -6.81
CA VAL A 105 -11.81 36.00 -6.77
C VAL A 105 -12.07 36.56 -5.37
N TYR A 106 -11.17 37.42 -4.91
CA TYR A 106 -11.34 38.24 -3.72
C TYR A 106 -10.67 39.61 -3.93
N GLY A 107 -11.47 40.66 -4.08
CA GLY A 107 -10.96 42.00 -4.38
C GLY A 107 -10.21 42.02 -5.72
N GLU A 108 -8.93 42.41 -5.69
CA GLU A 108 -8.05 42.37 -6.87
C GLU A 108 -7.29 41.05 -7.03
N ASN A 109 -7.33 40.17 -6.01
CA ASN A 109 -6.66 38.89 -6.03
C ASN A 109 -7.55 37.85 -6.72
N GLN A 110 -6.98 37.11 -7.65
CA GLN A 110 -7.68 36.03 -8.35
C GLN A 110 -6.73 34.86 -8.57
N THR A 111 -7.23 33.64 -8.43
CA THR A 111 -6.44 32.43 -8.69
C THR A 111 -7.33 31.31 -9.19
N GLN A 112 -6.77 30.42 -10.00
CA GLN A 112 -7.49 29.25 -10.46
C GLN A 112 -7.58 28.24 -9.30
N ALA A 113 -8.79 27.75 -9.04
CA ALA A 113 -9.05 26.77 -7.98
C ALA A 113 -9.81 25.57 -8.55
N ASN A 114 -9.63 24.43 -7.87
CA ASN A 114 -10.45 23.26 -8.08
C ASN A 114 -11.71 23.40 -7.21
N VAL A 115 -12.88 23.50 -7.83
CA VAL A 115 -14.13 23.67 -7.10
C VAL A 115 -14.87 22.34 -7.08
N LEU A 116 -15.11 21.83 -5.88
CA LEU A 116 -15.86 20.61 -5.61
C LEU A 116 -17.24 20.98 -5.05
N GLY A 117 -18.27 20.70 -5.83
CA GLY A 117 -19.65 20.70 -5.38
C GLY A 117 -19.91 19.39 -4.66
N VAL A 118 -20.11 19.41 -3.34
CA VAL A 118 -20.22 18.21 -2.51
C VAL A 118 -21.57 18.11 -1.81
N SER A 119 -22.01 16.88 -1.57
CA SER A 119 -23.11 16.57 -0.66
C SER A 119 -22.72 16.75 0.82
N ASP A 120 -23.71 16.95 1.69
CA ASP A 120 -23.56 17.06 3.15
C ASP A 120 -22.79 15.90 3.84
N LYS A 121 -22.83 14.69 3.28
CA LYS A 121 -22.14 13.52 3.85
C LYS A 121 -20.71 13.31 3.34
N TYR A 122 -20.16 14.22 2.52
CA TYR A 122 -18.86 14.02 1.86
C TYR A 122 -17.70 13.78 2.84
N GLU A 123 -17.68 14.47 3.98
CA GLU A 123 -16.66 14.29 5.03
C GLU A 123 -16.68 12.90 5.69
N MET A 124 -17.78 12.14 5.57
CA MET A 124 -17.83 10.77 6.09
C MET A 124 -16.99 9.79 5.24
N PHE A 125 -16.75 10.14 3.97
CA PHE A 125 -16.05 9.30 3.01
C PHE A 125 -14.63 9.77 2.70
N HIS A 126 -14.29 11.01 3.07
CA HIS A 126 -12.98 11.60 2.83
C HIS A 126 -12.45 12.24 4.09
N GLN A 127 -11.14 12.14 4.31
CA GLN A 127 -10.53 12.82 5.44
C GLN A 127 -10.50 14.32 5.20
N ILE A 128 -11.31 15.05 5.96
CA ILE A 128 -11.32 16.51 6.00
C ILE A 128 -10.73 16.96 7.34
N ARG A 129 -9.60 17.70 7.29
CA ARG A 129 -8.95 18.26 8.48
C ARG A 129 -9.23 19.75 8.53
N LEU A 130 -10.17 20.15 9.39
CA LEU A 130 -10.51 21.56 9.57
C LEU A 130 -9.42 22.26 10.41
N GLU A 131 -8.88 23.36 9.89
CA GLU A 131 -8.05 24.30 10.67
C GLU A 131 -8.93 25.23 11.50
N SER A 132 -10.03 25.70 10.90
CA SER A 132 -11.01 26.58 11.55
C SER A 132 -12.40 26.45 10.91
N GLY A 133 -13.44 26.83 11.67
CA GLY A 133 -14.83 26.80 11.21
C GLY A 133 -15.43 25.40 11.17
N SER A 134 -16.35 25.18 10.22
CA SER A 134 -17.05 23.90 10.01
C SER A 134 -17.02 23.49 8.54
N PHE A 135 -17.20 22.19 8.29
CA PHE A 135 -17.45 21.70 6.94
C PHE A 135 -18.93 21.89 6.54
N ILE A 136 -19.26 21.58 5.29
CA ILE A 136 -20.62 21.69 4.74
C ILE A 136 -21.50 20.60 5.36
N THR A 137 -22.63 21.02 5.94
CA THR A 137 -23.64 20.12 6.52
C THR A 137 -24.98 20.24 5.80
N SER A 138 -25.95 19.42 6.21
CA SER A 138 -27.31 19.45 5.66
C SER A 138 -28.02 20.80 5.85
N GLU A 139 -27.69 21.54 6.91
CA GLU A 139 -28.22 22.90 7.17
C GLU A 139 -27.74 23.91 6.12
N ASN A 140 -26.51 23.72 5.61
CA ASN A 140 -25.91 24.64 4.66
C ASN A 140 -26.24 24.33 3.20
N ARG A 141 -27.04 23.29 2.93
CA ARG A 141 -27.34 22.81 1.57
C ARG A 141 -27.85 23.90 0.63
N ASN A 142 -28.68 24.80 1.16
CA ASN A 142 -29.26 25.91 0.39
C ASN A 142 -28.54 27.25 0.66
N GLU A 143 -27.48 27.26 1.46
CA GLU A 143 -26.74 28.47 1.79
C GLU A 143 -25.59 28.69 0.81
N MET A 144 -25.34 29.93 0.40
CA MET A 144 -24.16 30.30 -0.40
C MET A 144 -22.92 30.30 0.50
N VAL A 145 -22.42 29.11 0.81
CA VAL A 145 -21.22 28.91 1.64
C VAL A 145 -20.11 28.19 0.89
N ALA A 146 -18.88 28.43 1.33
CA ALA A 146 -17.69 27.76 0.82
C ALA A 146 -16.75 27.36 1.96
N VAL A 147 -15.99 26.29 1.73
CA VAL A 147 -14.86 25.87 2.57
C VAL A 147 -13.62 25.88 1.69
N VAL A 148 -12.54 26.50 2.18
CA VAL A 148 -11.36 26.82 1.36
C VAL A 148 -10.12 26.15 1.91
N ASP A 149 -9.25 25.63 1.05
CA ASP A 149 -7.95 25.11 1.47
C ASP A 149 -7.05 26.23 2.02
N LYS A 150 -6.24 25.91 3.02
CA LYS A 150 -5.32 26.84 3.70
C LYS A 150 -4.39 27.58 2.73
N GLU A 151 -3.81 26.88 1.76
CA GLU A 151 -2.89 27.48 0.79
C GLU A 151 -3.61 28.49 -0.11
N LEU A 152 -4.87 28.18 -0.46
CA LEU A 152 -5.72 29.04 -1.26
C LEU A 152 -6.19 30.27 -0.45
N ALA A 153 -6.49 30.08 0.84
CA ALA A 153 -6.77 31.16 1.78
C ALA A 153 -5.58 32.14 1.87
N ILE A 154 -4.36 31.62 2.03
CA ILE A 154 -3.15 32.44 2.05
C ILE A 154 -2.96 33.15 0.70
N ALA A 155 -3.14 32.46 -0.43
CA ALA A 155 -2.95 33.04 -1.75
C ALA A 155 -3.93 34.20 -2.05
N LEU A 156 -5.20 34.07 -1.65
CA LEU A 156 -6.24 35.06 -1.95
C LEU A 156 -6.36 36.16 -0.90
N PHE A 157 -6.24 35.82 0.39
CA PHE A 157 -6.52 36.73 1.50
C PHE A 157 -5.27 37.13 2.28
N ASN A 158 -4.11 36.55 1.97
CA ASN A 158 -2.87 36.70 2.74
C ASN A 158 -3.03 36.37 4.24
N ASN A 159 -4.02 35.53 4.56
CA ASN A 159 -4.40 35.14 5.92
C ASN A 159 -5.21 33.83 5.89
N THR A 160 -5.22 33.08 6.99
CA THR A 160 -6.06 31.89 7.18
C THR A 160 -7.29 32.18 8.06
N ASN A 161 -7.31 33.29 8.81
CA ASN A 161 -8.48 33.71 9.58
C ASN A 161 -9.48 34.45 8.67
N ILE A 162 -10.16 33.68 7.82
CA ILE A 162 -11.07 34.21 6.78
C ILE A 162 -12.52 33.76 6.97
N ILE A 163 -12.85 33.19 8.13
CA ILE A 163 -14.22 32.75 8.46
C ILE A 163 -15.15 33.97 8.49
N GLY A 164 -16.29 33.85 7.80
CA GLY A 164 -17.26 34.92 7.62
C GLY A 164 -16.93 35.92 6.52
N MET A 165 -15.73 35.84 5.92
CA MET A 165 -15.41 36.58 4.70
C MET A 165 -16.11 35.94 3.49
N TYR A 166 -16.00 36.59 2.34
CA TYR A 166 -16.65 36.14 1.12
C TYR A 166 -15.64 35.93 0.00
N ILE A 167 -15.92 34.93 -0.83
CA ILE A 167 -15.18 34.60 -2.05
C ILE A 167 -16.15 34.57 -3.22
N ASP A 168 -15.74 35.11 -4.37
CA ASP A 168 -16.56 35.11 -5.56
C ASP A 168 -16.18 33.90 -6.44
N LEU A 169 -17.19 33.10 -6.79
CA LEU A 169 -17.11 31.90 -7.62
C LEU A 169 -18.29 31.90 -8.60
N TYR A 170 -18.03 31.69 -9.89
CA TYR A 170 -19.08 31.69 -10.92
C TYR A 170 -19.96 32.96 -10.90
N ASP A 171 -19.34 34.12 -10.68
CA ASP A 171 -20.01 35.42 -10.53
C ASP A 171 -21.01 35.50 -9.35
N GLN A 172 -20.95 34.54 -8.41
CA GLN A 172 -21.74 34.52 -7.18
C GLN A 172 -20.85 34.61 -5.95
N ARG A 173 -21.41 35.15 -4.87
CA ARG A 173 -20.67 35.46 -3.64
C ARG A 173 -20.94 34.44 -2.55
N PHE A 174 -19.92 33.68 -2.16
CA PHE A 174 -20.01 32.61 -1.15
C PHE A 174 -19.37 33.02 0.16
N ARG A 175 -20.05 32.80 1.28
CA ARG A 175 -19.53 33.03 2.63
C ARG A 175 -18.61 31.89 3.04
N ILE A 176 -17.41 32.19 3.48
CA ILE A 176 -16.45 31.19 3.94
C ILE A 176 -16.83 30.75 5.35
N ILE A 177 -17.12 29.45 5.51
CA ILE A 177 -17.54 28.85 6.80
C ILE A 177 -16.48 27.93 7.40
N GLY A 178 -15.45 27.57 6.62
CA GLY A 178 -14.37 26.71 7.08
C GLY A 178 -13.09 26.91 6.28
N VAL A 179 -11.96 26.60 6.92
CA VAL A 179 -10.65 26.49 6.28
C VAL A 179 -10.09 25.10 6.55
N ILE A 180 -9.68 24.40 5.50
CA ILE A 180 -9.11 23.05 5.57
C ILE A 180 -7.59 23.13 5.55
N ASP A 181 -6.95 22.39 6.46
CA ASP A 181 -5.51 22.15 6.42
C ASP A 181 -5.26 20.87 5.60
N PRO A 182 -4.79 20.98 4.35
CA PRO A 182 -4.53 19.80 3.53
C PRO A 182 -3.46 18.93 4.19
N ASP A 183 -3.59 17.62 4.01
CA ASP A 183 -2.61 16.67 4.51
C ASP A 183 -1.24 16.94 3.87
N MET A 184 -0.26 17.46 4.62
CA MET A 184 1.10 17.71 4.12
C MET A 184 1.94 16.44 3.92
N SER A 185 1.30 15.28 3.69
CA SER A 185 2.02 14.05 3.40
C SER A 185 2.57 14.04 1.99
N ILE A 186 3.63 13.26 1.77
CA ILE A 186 4.19 13.05 0.43
C ILE A 186 3.13 12.52 -0.57
N ILE A 187 2.08 11.87 -0.06
CA ILE A 187 0.96 11.36 -0.86
C ILE A 187 0.16 12.51 -1.46
N GLN A 188 -0.13 13.54 -0.66
CA GLN A 188 -0.80 14.74 -1.16
C GLN A 188 0.07 15.43 -2.21
N THR A 189 1.35 15.65 -1.93
CA THR A 189 2.27 16.30 -2.88
C THR A 189 2.36 15.56 -4.22
N LEU A 190 2.34 14.23 -4.20
CA LEU A 190 2.39 13.41 -5.41
C LEU A 190 1.04 13.30 -6.13
N ALA A 191 -0.08 13.49 -5.42
CA ALA A 191 -1.43 13.46 -5.97
C ALA A 191 -1.96 14.85 -6.34
N ASP A 192 -1.25 15.91 -5.96
CA ASP A 192 -1.68 17.28 -6.16
C ASP A 192 -1.71 17.64 -7.66
N ASN A 193 -2.79 18.30 -8.06
CA ASN A 193 -2.99 18.78 -9.42
C ASN A 193 -2.51 20.23 -9.61
N GLY A 194 -1.93 20.84 -8.56
CA GLY A 194 -1.36 22.18 -8.55
C GLY A 194 -2.39 23.30 -8.33
N TYR A 195 -3.62 22.95 -7.95
CA TYR A 195 -4.69 23.90 -7.65
C TYR A 195 -5.22 23.69 -6.23
N GLY A 196 -5.44 24.77 -5.49
CA GLY A 196 -6.13 24.70 -4.20
C GLY A 196 -7.60 24.30 -4.38
N ASN A 197 -8.15 23.56 -3.42
CA ASN A 197 -9.54 23.14 -3.46
C ASN A 197 -10.46 24.13 -2.74
N ILE A 198 -11.67 24.28 -3.30
CA ILE A 198 -12.80 24.93 -2.66
C ILE A 198 -13.96 23.93 -2.67
N TYR A 199 -14.60 23.77 -1.53
CA TYR A 199 -15.82 22.97 -1.39
C TYR A 199 -17.02 23.89 -1.26
N MET A 200 -18.09 23.58 -1.98
CA MET A 200 -19.38 24.26 -1.89
C MET A 200 -20.52 23.25 -1.99
N PRO A 201 -21.75 23.57 -1.56
CA PRO A 201 -22.89 22.69 -1.78
C PRO A 201 -23.06 22.39 -3.27
N VAL A 202 -23.20 21.11 -3.60
CA VAL A 202 -23.34 20.63 -4.98
C VAL A 202 -24.54 21.23 -5.70
N GLU A 203 -25.62 21.56 -4.96
CA GLU A 203 -26.81 22.24 -5.50
C GLU A 203 -26.45 23.56 -6.19
N HIS A 204 -25.64 24.41 -5.54
CA HIS A 204 -25.21 25.70 -6.08
C HIS A 204 -24.26 25.53 -7.27
N MET A 205 -23.39 24.54 -7.23
CA MET A 205 -22.47 24.30 -8.35
C MET A 205 -23.25 23.92 -9.62
N LEU A 206 -24.23 23.03 -9.49
CA LEU A 206 -25.11 22.61 -10.59
C LEU A 206 -26.00 23.74 -11.12
N GLU A 207 -26.31 24.74 -10.29
CA GLU A 207 -27.07 25.92 -10.68
C GLU A 207 -26.21 26.92 -11.48
N TYR A 208 -24.98 27.17 -11.02
CA TYR A 208 -24.16 28.27 -11.55
C TYR A 208 -23.15 27.85 -12.64
N ASP A 209 -22.75 26.59 -12.70
CA ASP A 209 -21.94 26.07 -13.81
C ASP A 209 -22.80 25.13 -14.68
N ALA A 210 -23.22 25.63 -15.83
CA ALA A 210 -24.03 24.89 -16.82
C ALA A 210 -23.33 23.61 -17.36
N ASN A 211 -22.00 23.50 -17.21
CA ASN A 211 -21.24 22.32 -17.59
C ASN A 211 -21.00 21.36 -16.42
N SER A 212 -21.28 21.79 -15.18
CA SER A 212 -21.08 20.97 -14.00
C SER A 212 -22.11 19.84 -13.97
N LYS A 213 -21.62 18.67 -13.60
CA LYS A 213 -22.37 17.43 -13.54
C LYS A 213 -21.88 16.63 -12.36
N ILE A 214 -22.78 15.87 -11.73
CA ILE A 214 -22.37 14.91 -10.72
C ILE A 214 -21.62 13.78 -11.45
N THR A 215 -20.33 13.67 -11.17
CA THR A 215 -19.42 12.73 -11.85
C THR A 215 -18.89 11.64 -10.94
N SER A 216 -19.05 11.80 -9.63
CA SER A 216 -18.63 10.86 -8.62
C SER A 216 -19.75 10.60 -7.62
N LEU A 217 -19.92 9.34 -7.27
CA LEU A 217 -20.83 8.85 -6.25
C LEU A 217 -20.06 7.89 -5.34
N GLU A 218 -20.26 7.99 -4.04
CA GLU A 218 -19.74 7.05 -3.06
C GLU A 218 -20.85 6.61 -2.12
N PHE A 219 -20.82 5.34 -1.72
CA PHE A 219 -21.76 4.81 -0.73
C PHE A 219 -21.07 3.84 0.21
N ARG A 220 -21.60 3.75 1.43
CA ARG A 220 -21.09 2.82 2.44
C ARG A 220 -21.36 1.39 1.98
N ALA A 221 -20.31 0.56 1.95
CA ALA A 221 -20.45 -0.83 1.54
C ALA A 221 -21.31 -1.59 2.56
N ALA A 222 -22.29 -2.36 2.07
CA ALA A 222 -23.15 -3.21 2.90
C ALA A 222 -22.41 -4.46 3.42
N SER A 223 -21.42 -4.93 2.66
CA SER A 223 -20.57 -6.07 3.01
C SER A 223 -19.11 -5.62 3.14
N MET A 224 -18.45 -6.03 4.22
CA MET A 224 -16.97 -5.97 4.33
C MET A 224 -16.28 -7.13 3.59
N GLY A 225 -17.06 -8.04 2.99
CA GLY A 225 -16.57 -9.23 2.32
C GLY A 225 -16.09 -8.98 0.88
N THR A 226 -15.33 -9.93 0.37
CA THR A 226 -14.62 -9.86 -0.93
C THR A 226 -15.35 -10.53 -2.09
N THR A 227 -16.63 -10.85 -1.91
CA THR A 227 -17.39 -11.72 -2.84
C THR A 227 -17.92 -11.00 -4.09
N GLY A 228 -17.41 -9.82 -4.43
CA GLY A 228 -17.91 -8.98 -5.54
C GLY A 228 -19.34 -8.44 -5.35
N LYS A 229 -20.01 -8.74 -4.24
CA LYS A 229 -21.41 -8.36 -3.97
C LYS A 229 -21.64 -6.85 -3.98
N ASN A 230 -20.68 -6.08 -3.47
CA ASN A 230 -20.80 -4.62 -3.45
C ASN A 230 -20.80 -4.04 -4.88
N VAL A 231 -19.97 -4.60 -5.77
CA VAL A 231 -19.90 -4.20 -7.19
C VAL A 231 -21.16 -4.65 -7.92
N SER A 232 -21.63 -5.89 -7.74
CA SER A 232 -22.89 -6.38 -8.32
C SER A 232 -24.08 -5.53 -7.89
N GLY A 233 -24.20 -5.26 -6.59
CA GLY A 233 -25.28 -4.42 -6.05
C GLY A 233 -25.24 -3.00 -6.62
N MET A 234 -24.05 -2.45 -6.87
CA MET A 234 -23.92 -1.16 -7.55
C MET A 234 -24.35 -1.24 -9.02
N THR A 235 -23.94 -2.28 -9.73
CA THR A 235 -24.33 -2.49 -11.14
C THR A 235 -25.84 -2.60 -11.28
N GLU A 236 -26.51 -3.33 -10.38
CA GLU A 236 -27.97 -3.41 -10.32
C GLU A 236 -28.61 -2.06 -9.98
N ALA A 237 -28.03 -1.31 -9.05
CA ALA A 237 -28.49 0.03 -8.71
C ALA A 237 -28.37 1.02 -9.88
N LEU A 238 -27.27 0.99 -10.63
CA LEU A 238 -27.10 1.77 -11.86
C LEU A 238 -28.14 1.39 -12.92
N ALA A 239 -28.39 0.09 -13.10
CA ALA A 239 -29.41 -0.37 -14.05
C ALA A 239 -30.81 0.13 -13.67
N SER A 240 -31.13 0.23 -12.36
CA SER A 240 -32.43 0.72 -11.87
C SER A 240 -32.73 2.18 -12.25
N ILE A 241 -31.69 3.00 -12.46
CA ILE A 241 -31.80 4.39 -12.92
C ILE A 241 -31.50 4.53 -14.43
N GLY A 242 -31.53 3.40 -15.17
CA GLY A 242 -31.31 3.39 -16.62
C GLY A 242 -29.87 3.73 -17.04
N LYS A 243 -28.90 3.57 -16.15
CA LYS A 243 -27.47 3.79 -16.45
C LYS A 243 -26.77 2.45 -16.71
N ASP A 244 -25.90 2.45 -17.71
CA ASP A 244 -25.07 1.29 -18.04
C ASP A 244 -23.74 1.35 -17.28
N ALA A 245 -23.48 0.33 -16.46
CA ALA A 245 -22.31 0.20 -15.61
C ALA A 245 -20.97 0.27 -16.37
N SER A 246 -20.94 -0.09 -17.66
CA SER A 246 -19.74 0.00 -18.49
C SER A 246 -19.23 1.44 -18.71
N ASN A 247 -20.08 2.44 -18.44
CA ASN A 247 -19.70 3.86 -18.50
C ASN A 247 -19.05 4.37 -17.20
N TYR A 248 -18.89 3.51 -16.19
CA TYR A 248 -18.39 3.90 -14.88
C TYR A 248 -17.23 3.01 -14.46
N LYS A 249 -16.30 3.63 -13.74
CA LYS A 249 -15.30 2.94 -12.95
C LYS A 249 -15.88 2.73 -11.56
N ILE A 250 -16.19 1.48 -11.24
CA ILE A 250 -16.67 1.09 -9.92
C ILE A 250 -15.47 0.55 -9.12
N ILE A 251 -15.21 1.12 -7.96
CA ILE A 251 -14.07 0.76 -7.11
C ILE A 251 -14.60 0.33 -5.74
N ASP A 252 -14.40 -0.92 -5.37
CA ASP A 252 -14.59 -1.39 -4.00
C ASP A 252 -13.31 -1.21 -3.21
N TYR A 253 -13.31 -0.25 -2.27
CA TYR A 253 -12.12 0.08 -1.49
C TYR A 253 -11.72 -1.05 -0.53
N ASN A 254 -12.63 -1.97 -0.18
CA ASN A 254 -12.27 -3.15 0.61
C ASN A 254 -11.35 -4.07 -0.18
N ILE A 255 -11.66 -4.28 -1.45
CA ILE A 255 -10.84 -5.09 -2.36
C ILE A 255 -9.50 -4.42 -2.61
N GLU A 256 -9.50 -3.12 -2.94
CA GLU A 256 -8.25 -2.37 -3.16
C GLU A 256 -7.33 -2.40 -1.94
N LYS A 257 -7.90 -2.29 -0.72
CA LYS A 257 -7.15 -2.43 0.52
C LYS A 257 -6.52 -3.81 0.68
N ILE A 258 -7.26 -4.88 0.39
CA ILE A 258 -6.74 -6.24 0.51
C ILE A 258 -5.59 -6.44 -0.47
N LEU A 259 -5.72 -5.99 -1.71
CA LEU A 259 -4.65 -6.04 -2.71
C LEU A 259 -3.42 -5.22 -2.28
N LEU A 260 -3.63 -4.09 -1.60
CA LEU A 260 -2.56 -3.27 -1.03
C LEU A 260 -1.85 -3.98 0.14
N GLU A 261 -2.62 -4.58 1.05
CA GLU A 261 -2.14 -5.36 2.20
C GLU A 261 -1.35 -6.60 1.76
N GLU A 262 -1.84 -7.32 0.76
CA GLU A 262 -1.16 -8.48 0.18
C GLU A 262 0.24 -8.15 -0.31
N LYS A 263 0.41 -7.03 -1.02
CA LYS A 263 1.75 -6.57 -1.44
C LYS A 263 2.69 -6.36 -0.26
N ALA A 264 2.18 -5.82 0.87
CA ALA A 264 2.98 -5.67 2.09
C ALA A 264 3.33 -7.03 2.71
N LEU A 265 2.37 -7.96 2.74
CA LEU A 265 2.54 -9.31 3.28
C LEU A 265 3.51 -10.15 2.43
N PHE A 266 3.49 -10.03 1.11
CA PHE A 266 4.48 -10.66 0.22
C PHE A 266 5.92 -10.28 0.58
N GLY A 267 6.16 -9.03 0.96
CA GLY A 267 7.47 -8.56 1.42
C GLY A 267 7.97 -9.29 2.68
N ILE A 268 7.06 -9.75 3.55
CA ILE A 268 7.36 -10.49 4.78
C ILE A 268 7.38 -12.01 4.52
N PHE A 269 6.56 -12.48 3.58
CA PHE A 269 6.47 -13.89 3.21
C PHE A 269 7.78 -14.42 2.63
N ILE A 270 8.44 -13.67 1.74
CA ILE A 270 9.70 -14.05 1.12
C ILE A 270 10.81 -14.35 2.16
N PRO A 271 11.15 -13.46 3.10
CA PRO A 271 12.13 -13.76 4.15
C PRO A 271 11.64 -14.89 5.08
N GLY A 272 10.34 -15.00 5.33
CA GLY A 272 9.75 -16.11 6.10
C GLY A 272 10.00 -17.48 5.48
N ILE A 273 9.75 -17.63 4.18
CA ILE A 273 10.07 -18.85 3.43
C ILE A 273 11.58 -19.11 3.44
N GLY A 274 12.40 -18.06 3.32
CA GLY A 274 13.85 -18.15 3.48
C GLY A 274 14.27 -18.77 4.83
N ILE A 275 13.66 -18.33 5.93
CA ILE A 275 13.88 -18.92 7.27
C ILE A 275 13.49 -20.40 7.29
N ILE A 276 12.31 -20.74 6.77
CA ILE A 276 11.84 -22.14 6.75
C ILE A 276 12.83 -23.03 6.00
N ILE A 277 13.29 -22.61 4.82
CA ILE A 277 14.29 -23.36 4.03
C ILE A 277 15.58 -23.54 4.83
N MET A 278 16.09 -22.48 5.46
CA MET A 278 17.30 -22.54 6.29
C MET A 278 17.16 -23.52 7.47
N LEU A 279 16.02 -23.50 8.16
CA LEU A 279 15.72 -24.43 9.26
C LEU A 279 15.58 -25.89 8.78
N LEU A 280 14.96 -26.12 7.63
CA LEU A 280 14.87 -27.47 7.03
C LEU A 280 16.25 -28.02 6.64
N LEU A 281 17.15 -27.17 6.13
CA LEU A 281 18.53 -27.54 5.84
C LEU A 281 19.30 -27.89 7.12
N LEU A 282 19.10 -27.13 8.21
CA LEU A 282 19.65 -27.45 9.53
C LEU A 282 19.16 -28.81 10.02
N ILE A 283 17.85 -29.07 9.94
CA ILE A 283 17.25 -30.36 10.33
C ILE A 283 17.87 -31.50 9.53
N LYS A 284 17.98 -31.36 8.21
CA LYS A 284 18.62 -32.37 7.34
C LYS A 284 20.05 -32.67 7.81
N LYS A 285 20.85 -31.64 8.12
CA LYS A 285 22.22 -31.81 8.60
C LYS A 285 22.24 -32.57 9.94
N ARG A 286 21.41 -32.18 10.91
CA ARG A 286 21.36 -32.84 12.22
C ARG A 286 20.93 -34.31 12.14
N VAL A 287 20.01 -34.64 11.23
CA VAL A 287 19.63 -36.03 10.97
C VAL A 287 20.82 -36.86 10.46
N VAL A 288 21.62 -36.31 9.54
CA VAL A 288 22.85 -36.98 9.04
C VAL A 288 23.88 -37.18 10.16
N GLU A 289 24.08 -36.19 11.03
CA GLU A 289 24.99 -36.29 12.17
C GLU A 289 24.55 -37.34 13.19
N ILE A 290 23.24 -37.41 13.49
CA ILE A 290 22.67 -38.44 14.37
C ILE A 290 22.90 -39.83 13.76
N TYR A 291 22.61 -40.00 12.46
CA TYR A 291 22.80 -41.27 11.77
C TYR A 291 24.28 -41.73 11.81
N ALA A 292 25.21 -40.81 11.52
CA ALA A 292 26.65 -41.10 11.59
C ALA A 292 27.11 -41.46 13.02
N ALA A 293 26.61 -40.74 14.03
CA ALA A 293 26.92 -41.01 15.43
C ALA A 293 26.40 -42.39 15.89
N ILE A 294 25.17 -42.76 15.52
CA ILE A 294 24.59 -44.07 15.83
C ILE A 294 25.35 -45.18 15.10
N ASN A 295 25.63 -45.02 13.80
CA ASN A 295 26.31 -46.03 12.99
C ASN A 295 27.75 -46.30 13.49
N SER A 296 28.47 -45.26 13.92
CA SER A 296 29.80 -45.44 14.54
C SER A 296 29.74 -46.15 15.89
N ALA A 297 28.76 -45.82 16.74
CA ALA A 297 28.60 -46.46 18.04
C ALA A 297 28.23 -47.95 17.93
N LEU A 298 27.47 -48.32 16.88
CA LEU A 298 27.09 -49.69 16.56
C LEU A 298 28.25 -50.58 16.07
N LYS A 299 29.32 -50.00 15.52
CA LYS A 299 30.50 -50.75 15.08
C LYS A 299 31.39 -51.19 16.24
N GLU A 300 31.37 -50.47 17.36
CA GLU A 300 32.24 -50.71 18.52
C GLU A 300 31.55 -51.50 19.63
N ASN A 301 30.21 -51.47 19.73
CA ASN A 301 29.47 -52.04 20.85
C ASN A 301 28.11 -52.61 20.42
N TYR A 302 27.56 -53.55 21.20
CA TYR A 302 26.17 -53.98 21.06
C TYR A 302 25.21 -52.80 21.27
N PHE A 303 24.10 -52.76 20.53
CA PHE A 303 23.16 -51.62 20.46
C PHE A 303 22.73 -51.05 21.82
N LYS A 304 22.52 -51.90 22.84
CA LYS A 304 22.16 -51.48 24.21
C LYS A 304 23.29 -50.73 24.93
N ASP A 305 24.55 -51.11 24.71
CA ASP A 305 25.71 -50.49 25.34
C ASP A 305 26.18 -49.24 24.56
N ALA A 306 26.05 -49.28 23.23
CA ALA A 306 26.27 -48.14 22.34
C ALA A 306 25.38 -46.93 22.67
N ILE A 307 24.10 -47.18 22.99
CA ILE A 307 23.14 -46.14 23.39
C ILE A 307 23.47 -45.63 24.81
N LYS A 308 23.76 -46.50 25.77
CA LYS A 308 24.04 -46.09 27.17
C LYS A 308 25.30 -45.27 27.36
N LEU A 309 26.34 -45.46 26.55
CA LEU A 309 27.63 -44.76 26.68
C LEU A 309 27.70 -43.43 25.91
N LYS A 310 26.89 -43.23 24.85
CA LYS A 310 26.98 -42.05 23.96
C LYS A 310 25.65 -41.30 23.72
N TYR A 311 24.56 -41.53 24.49
CA TYR A 311 23.23 -40.94 24.24
C TYR A 311 23.13 -39.41 24.33
N ILE A 312 24.01 -38.73 25.07
CA ILE A 312 23.90 -37.29 25.33
C ILE A 312 23.99 -36.47 24.03
N LYS A 313 24.96 -36.78 23.16
CA LYS A 313 25.17 -36.07 21.89
C LYS A 313 24.01 -36.20 20.90
N PRO A 314 23.53 -37.41 20.51
CA PRO A 314 22.37 -37.54 19.65
C PRO A 314 21.08 -37.02 20.31
N GLY A 315 20.96 -37.08 21.64
CA GLY A 315 19.85 -36.46 22.37
C GLY A 315 19.79 -34.94 22.24
N LEU A 316 20.93 -34.24 22.35
CA LEU A 316 21.03 -32.80 22.12
C LEU A 316 20.67 -32.42 20.67
N LEU A 317 21.16 -33.19 19.69
CA LEU A 317 20.81 -32.97 18.28
C LEU A 317 19.32 -33.17 18.00
N LEU A 318 18.68 -34.14 18.67
CA LEU A 318 17.24 -34.36 18.57
C LEU A 318 16.44 -33.19 19.16
N LEU A 319 16.90 -32.60 20.27
CA LEU A 319 16.31 -31.39 20.85
C LEU A 319 16.43 -30.19 19.91
N GLU A 320 17.56 -30.03 19.22
CA GLU A 320 17.73 -29.00 18.19
C GLU A 320 16.73 -29.18 17.03
N ILE A 321 16.50 -30.42 16.58
CA ILE A 321 15.50 -30.73 15.53
C ILE A 321 14.09 -30.34 15.98
N ILE A 322 13.68 -30.74 17.19
CA ILE A 322 12.36 -30.40 17.74
C ILE A 322 12.19 -28.88 17.83
N THR A 323 13.22 -28.19 18.31
CA THR A 323 13.22 -26.73 18.41
C THR A 323 13.11 -26.07 17.03
N ALA A 324 13.85 -26.57 16.03
CA ALA A 324 13.78 -26.06 14.67
C ALA A 324 12.40 -26.29 14.03
N LEU A 325 11.76 -27.45 14.26
CA LEU A 325 10.39 -27.72 13.79
C LEU A 325 9.37 -26.78 14.42
N LEU A 326 9.51 -26.48 15.72
CA LEU A 326 8.68 -25.50 16.40
C LEU A 326 8.84 -24.11 15.76
N PHE A 327 10.07 -23.69 15.46
CA PHE A 327 10.31 -22.42 14.76
C PHE A 327 9.74 -22.41 13.34
N VAL A 328 9.81 -23.50 12.59
CA VAL A 328 9.16 -23.61 11.26
C VAL A 328 7.65 -23.37 11.39
N TYR A 329 7.01 -24.00 12.38
CA TYR A 329 5.58 -23.80 12.63
C TYR A 329 5.26 -22.34 13.00
N LEU A 330 6.02 -21.73 13.92
CA LEU A 330 5.82 -20.34 14.33
C LEU A 330 6.02 -19.34 13.18
N VAL A 331 7.04 -19.56 12.36
CA VAL A 331 7.29 -18.73 11.17
C VAL A 331 6.14 -18.88 10.19
N TRP A 332 5.72 -20.11 9.88
CA TRP A 332 4.58 -20.35 8.99
C TRP A 332 3.29 -19.70 9.50
N ASP A 333 2.98 -19.84 10.79
CA ASP A 333 1.81 -19.20 11.40
C ASP A 333 1.86 -17.67 11.31
N THR A 334 3.07 -17.09 11.37
CA THR A 334 3.30 -15.65 11.27
C THR A 334 3.20 -15.13 9.84
N VAL A 335 3.67 -15.90 8.85
CA VAL A 335 3.75 -15.44 7.45
C VAL A 335 2.62 -15.93 6.56
N LYS A 336 1.81 -16.90 6.98
CA LYS A 336 0.66 -17.35 6.20
C LYS A 336 -0.33 -16.19 6.01
N PHE A 337 -0.82 -16.03 4.80
CA PHE A 337 -1.87 -15.08 4.47
C PHE A 337 -2.78 -15.64 3.38
N SER A 338 -4.00 -15.15 3.30
CA SER A 338 -4.95 -15.49 2.24
C SER A 338 -4.67 -14.62 1.01
N ILE A 339 -4.44 -15.25 -0.13
CA ILE A 339 -4.36 -14.56 -1.41
C ILE A 339 -5.78 -14.37 -1.94
N TYR A 340 -6.16 -13.13 -2.18
CA TYR A 340 -7.36 -12.73 -2.85
C TYR A 340 -7.12 -12.73 -4.35
N ILE A 341 -7.90 -13.54 -5.06
CA ILE A 341 -7.94 -13.56 -6.51
C ILE A 341 -9.33 -13.05 -6.87
N PRO A 342 -9.45 -11.92 -7.59
CA PRO A 342 -10.72 -11.46 -8.12
C PRO A 342 -11.44 -12.58 -8.86
N THR A 343 -12.75 -12.72 -8.63
CA THR A 343 -13.56 -13.79 -9.24
C THR A 343 -13.51 -13.73 -10.77
N GLU A 344 -13.38 -12.54 -11.33
CA GLU A 344 -13.20 -12.29 -12.77
C GLU A 344 -11.93 -12.91 -13.36
N TYR A 345 -10.96 -13.28 -12.51
CA TYR A 345 -9.69 -13.89 -12.92
C TYR A 345 -9.67 -15.40 -12.71
N VAL A 346 -10.77 -15.98 -12.22
CA VAL A 346 -10.90 -17.42 -11.98
C VAL A 346 -11.62 -18.05 -13.17
N PRO A 347 -10.93 -18.88 -13.99
CA PRO A 347 -11.59 -19.62 -15.06
C PRO A 347 -12.54 -20.69 -14.50
N ASP A 348 -13.59 -21.01 -15.26
CA ASP A 348 -14.52 -22.11 -14.93
C ASP A 348 -13.81 -23.48 -14.96
N GLU A 349 -12.75 -23.61 -15.78
CA GLU A 349 -11.89 -24.78 -15.86
C GLU A 349 -10.49 -24.49 -15.29
N LEU A 350 -9.88 -25.48 -14.61
CA LEU A 350 -8.59 -25.30 -13.90
C LEU A 350 -7.43 -24.82 -14.80
N ILE A 351 -7.45 -25.11 -16.11
CA ILE A 351 -6.43 -24.67 -17.06
C ILE A 351 -7.14 -24.28 -18.37
N ASP A 352 -7.54 -23.01 -18.47
CA ASP A 352 -8.08 -22.44 -19.71
C ASP A 352 -7.14 -21.36 -20.25
N ILE A 353 -6.30 -21.75 -21.21
CA ILE A 353 -5.35 -20.86 -21.88
C ILE A 353 -6.09 -19.78 -22.70
N GLY A 354 -7.27 -20.10 -23.23
CA GLY A 354 -8.12 -19.18 -23.98
C GLY A 354 -8.61 -18.05 -23.08
N PHE A 355 -9.18 -18.41 -21.93
CA PHE A 355 -9.58 -17.48 -20.89
C PHE A 355 -8.45 -16.53 -20.50
N PHE A 356 -7.24 -17.04 -20.20
CA PHE A 356 -6.13 -16.16 -19.81
C PHE A 356 -5.67 -15.24 -20.95
N SER A 357 -5.73 -15.70 -22.21
CA SER A 357 -5.42 -14.86 -23.36
C SER A 357 -6.44 -13.73 -23.52
N GLU A 358 -7.73 -14.04 -23.38
CA GLU A 358 -8.82 -13.07 -23.43
C GLU A 358 -8.79 -12.10 -22.25
N LEU A 359 -8.51 -12.60 -21.04
CA LEU A 359 -8.31 -11.78 -19.85
C LEU A 359 -7.14 -10.83 -20.03
N PHE A 360 -6.00 -11.30 -20.54
CA PHE A 360 -4.87 -10.42 -20.82
C PHE A 360 -5.24 -9.36 -21.86
N LYS A 361 -5.93 -9.77 -22.94
CA LYS A 361 -6.40 -8.86 -23.99
C LYS A 361 -7.37 -7.82 -23.41
N SER A 362 -8.31 -8.22 -22.56
CA SER A 362 -9.28 -7.32 -21.93
C SER A 362 -8.60 -6.36 -20.96
N LEU A 363 -7.63 -6.81 -20.16
CA LEU A 363 -6.83 -5.93 -19.29
C LEU A 363 -6.06 -4.87 -20.09
N VAL A 364 -5.48 -5.24 -21.23
CA VAL A 364 -4.80 -4.30 -22.13
C VAL A 364 -5.80 -3.34 -22.79
N GLN A 365 -6.92 -3.87 -23.31
CA GLN A 365 -7.97 -3.06 -23.95
C GLN A 365 -8.60 -2.07 -22.96
N ASN A 366 -8.89 -2.50 -21.73
CA ASN A 366 -9.45 -1.65 -20.68
C ASN A 366 -8.47 -0.51 -20.34
N LYS A 367 -7.17 -0.79 -20.25
CA LYS A 367 -6.16 0.27 -20.08
C LYS A 367 -6.17 1.28 -21.23
N VAL A 368 -6.28 0.80 -22.47
CA VAL A 368 -6.34 1.67 -23.66
C VAL A 368 -7.66 2.45 -23.73
N GLN A 369 -8.79 1.84 -23.38
CA GLN A 369 -10.10 2.50 -23.35
C GLN A 369 -10.20 3.52 -22.21
N SER A 370 -9.50 3.28 -21.10
CA SER A 370 -9.33 4.25 -20.02
C SER A 370 -8.28 5.33 -20.31
N ALA A 371 -7.62 5.31 -21.48
CA ALA A 371 -6.65 6.34 -21.87
C ALA A 371 -7.38 7.68 -22.04
N GLY A 372 -7.09 8.62 -21.15
CA GLY A 372 -7.79 9.92 -21.07
C GLY A 372 -8.79 10.03 -19.92
N TYR A 373 -9.01 8.96 -19.15
CA TYR A 373 -9.69 9.05 -17.87
C TYR A 373 -8.88 9.91 -16.90
N ILE A 374 -9.53 10.90 -16.29
CA ILE A 374 -8.94 11.73 -15.25
C ILE A 374 -9.54 11.24 -13.93
N PRO A 375 -8.74 10.59 -13.07
CA PRO A 375 -9.18 10.18 -11.74
C PRO A 375 -9.64 11.38 -10.92
N SER A 376 -10.67 11.18 -10.09
CA SER A 376 -11.04 12.18 -9.10
C SER A 376 -9.90 12.38 -8.09
N SER A 377 -9.86 13.54 -7.43
CA SER A 377 -8.82 13.84 -6.42
C SER A 377 -8.66 12.73 -5.36
N PRO A 378 -9.73 12.16 -4.77
CA PRO A 378 -9.62 11.03 -3.84
C PRO A 378 -9.04 9.75 -4.48
N GLU A 379 -9.41 9.45 -5.73
CA GLU A 379 -8.89 8.30 -6.45
C GLU A 379 -7.39 8.46 -6.76
N MET A 380 -6.94 9.68 -7.09
CA MET A 380 -5.53 9.96 -7.36
C MET A 380 -4.65 9.62 -6.15
N LYS A 381 -5.06 10.00 -4.94
CA LYS A 381 -4.35 9.67 -3.69
C LYS A 381 -4.27 8.15 -3.47
N ALA A 382 -5.37 7.44 -3.70
CA ALA A 382 -5.42 5.99 -3.60
C ALA A 382 -4.49 5.30 -4.62
N ASN A 383 -4.49 5.78 -5.87
CA ASN A 383 -3.62 5.29 -6.93
C ASN A 383 -2.13 5.52 -6.61
N VAL A 384 -1.77 6.69 -6.09
CA VAL A 384 -0.40 7.00 -5.64
C VAL A 384 0.04 6.03 -4.54
N LEU A 385 -0.79 5.79 -3.52
CA LEU A 385 -0.49 4.82 -2.46
C LEU A 385 -0.28 3.40 -3.02
N SER A 386 -1.14 2.95 -3.92
CA SER A 386 -1.02 1.63 -4.56
C SER A 386 0.25 1.52 -5.43
N ALA A 387 0.63 2.60 -6.12
CA ALA A 387 1.85 2.67 -6.89
C ALA A 387 3.09 2.61 -5.99
N ILE A 388 3.14 3.42 -4.93
CA ILE A 388 4.25 3.40 -3.96
C ILE A 388 4.37 2.03 -3.29
N GLN A 389 3.24 1.40 -2.93
CA GLN A 389 3.26 0.05 -2.35
C GLN A 389 3.86 -1.00 -3.30
N SER A 390 3.52 -0.90 -4.59
CA SER A 390 4.06 -1.79 -5.61
C SER A 390 5.56 -1.58 -5.79
N TRP A 391 6.00 -0.32 -5.88
CA TRP A 391 7.43 0.02 -5.92
C TRP A 391 8.17 -0.41 -4.66
N ASN A 392 7.58 -0.25 -3.49
CA ASN A 392 8.14 -0.69 -2.22
C ASN A 392 8.44 -2.19 -2.23
N LEU A 393 7.49 -3.01 -2.70
CA LEU A 393 7.69 -4.45 -2.87
C LEU A 393 8.84 -4.74 -3.86
N TYR A 394 8.83 -4.10 -5.04
CA TYR A 394 9.87 -4.33 -6.05
C TYR A 394 11.26 -3.92 -5.58
N VAL A 395 11.40 -2.78 -4.89
CA VAL A 395 12.68 -2.33 -4.34
C VAL A 395 13.15 -3.29 -3.25
N GLY A 396 12.26 -3.75 -2.37
CA GLY A 396 12.58 -4.77 -1.37
C GLY A 396 13.11 -6.06 -1.99
N VAL A 397 12.43 -6.56 -3.03
CA VAL A 397 12.77 -7.83 -3.69
C VAL A 397 14.00 -7.72 -4.60
N LEU A 398 14.03 -6.72 -5.48
CA LEU A 398 15.04 -6.61 -6.55
C LEU A 398 16.30 -5.86 -6.13
N ALA A 399 16.25 -5.03 -5.09
CA ALA A 399 17.42 -4.32 -4.57
C ALA A 399 17.79 -4.80 -3.16
N GLY A 400 16.81 -4.89 -2.25
CA GLY A 400 17.03 -5.24 -0.84
C GLY A 400 17.73 -6.59 -0.67
N PHE A 401 17.12 -7.68 -1.15
CA PHE A 401 17.71 -9.02 -1.03
C PHE A 401 19.06 -9.15 -1.76
N PRO A 402 19.22 -8.73 -3.04
CA PRO A 402 20.51 -8.85 -3.71
C PRO A 402 21.64 -8.08 -3.03
N LEU A 403 21.39 -6.85 -2.54
CA LEU A 403 22.39 -6.10 -1.79
C LEU A 403 22.74 -6.77 -0.47
N TYR A 404 21.75 -7.28 0.24
CA TYR A 404 21.95 -8.03 1.48
C TYR A 404 22.84 -9.26 1.27
N PHE A 405 22.51 -10.12 0.30
CA PHE A 405 23.28 -11.32 -0.01
C PHE A 405 24.68 -11.01 -0.55
N LEU A 406 24.82 -9.97 -1.38
CA LEU A 406 26.12 -9.51 -1.86
C LEU A 406 26.99 -9.04 -0.70
N GLY A 407 26.42 -8.26 0.22
CA GLY A 407 27.10 -7.79 1.43
C GLY A 407 27.59 -8.94 2.31
N LEU A 408 26.73 -9.93 2.56
CA LEU A 408 27.11 -11.14 3.30
C LEU A 408 28.24 -11.91 2.62
N ARG A 409 28.11 -12.19 1.32
CA ARG A 409 29.10 -12.97 0.55
C ARG A 409 30.47 -12.28 0.52
N LEU A 410 30.49 -10.94 0.43
CA LEU A 410 31.73 -10.17 0.48
C LEU A 410 32.42 -10.21 1.84
N LEU A 411 31.66 -10.31 2.94
CA LEU A 411 32.23 -10.53 4.28
C LEU A 411 32.78 -11.95 4.44
N GLU A 412 32.10 -12.94 3.86
CA GLU A 412 32.56 -14.34 3.88
C GLU A 412 33.87 -14.54 3.12
N LEU A 413 34.01 -13.92 1.94
CA LEU A 413 35.27 -13.93 1.18
C LEU A 413 36.44 -13.30 1.93
N ARG A 414 36.17 -12.47 2.94
CA ARG A 414 37.18 -11.84 3.80
C ARG A 414 37.44 -12.59 5.10
N ASN A 415 36.75 -13.72 5.32
CA ASN A 415 36.90 -14.56 6.50
C ASN A 415 36.69 -13.78 7.83
N GLU A 416 35.78 -12.81 7.83
CA GLU A 416 35.45 -12.02 9.02
C GLU A 416 34.77 -12.89 10.09
N ASN A 417 35.04 -12.59 11.36
CA ASN A 417 34.50 -13.34 12.49
C ASN A 417 32.95 -13.30 12.50
N THR A 418 32.31 -14.46 12.58
CA THR A 418 30.85 -14.62 12.66
C THR A 418 30.22 -13.75 13.74
N VAL A 419 30.85 -13.64 14.92
CA VAL A 419 30.33 -12.82 16.04
C VAL A 419 30.31 -11.34 15.67
N LYS A 420 31.37 -10.86 15.02
CA LYS A 420 31.48 -9.46 14.59
C LYS A 420 30.46 -9.14 13.49
N ARG A 421 30.26 -10.06 12.54
CA ARG A 421 29.21 -9.97 11.51
C ARG A 421 27.82 -9.86 12.14
N LEU A 422 27.53 -10.72 13.11
CA LEU A 422 26.23 -10.76 13.78
C LEU A 422 25.95 -9.47 14.57
N LEU A 423 26.92 -9.03 15.37
CA LEU A 423 26.80 -7.79 16.15
C LEU A 423 26.54 -6.58 15.24
N TYR A 424 27.21 -6.53 14.09
CA TYR A 424 26.99 -5.49 13.09
C TYR A 424 25.59 -5.54 12.48
N CYS A 425 25.11 -6.73 12.08
CA CYS A 425 23.75 -6.86 11.56
C CYS A 425 22.72 -6.39 12.59
N CYS A 426 22.87 -6.76 13.87
CA CYS A 426 21.95 -6.34 14.93
C CYS A 426 21.96 -4.82 15.16
N THR A 427 23.12 -4.18 15.18
CA THR A 427 23.21 -2.72 15.37
C THR A 427 22.62 -1.97 14.18
N VAL A 428 22.88 -2.44 12.96
CA VAL A 428 22.30 -1.87 11.73
C VAL A 428 20.80 -2.07 11.67
N LEU A 429 20.26 -3.21 12.10
CA LEU A 429 18.81 -3.45 12.17
C LEU A 429 18.13 -2.41 13.07
N LEU A 430 18.65 -2.20 14.28
CA LEU A 430 18.11 -1.19 15.22
C LEU A 430 18.21 0.22 14.64
N PHE A 431 19.36 0.58 14.07
CA PHE A 431 19.54 1.87 13.40
C PHE A 431 18.57 2.05 12.23
N SER A 432 18.34 1.00 11.44
CA SER A 432 17.42 1.04 10.29
C SER A 432 15.97 1.24 10.71
N ILE A 433 15.55 0.67 11.85
CA ILE A 433 14.23 0.92 12.42
C ILE A 433 14.10 2.39 12.80
N ILE A 434 15.04 2.93 13.58
CA ILE A 434 15.01 4.33 14.04
C ILE A 434 15.01 5.29 12.85
N LEU A 435 15.92 5.08 11.89
CA LEU A 435 16.01 5.89 10.69
C LEU A 435 14.75 5.78 9.83
N GLY A 436 14.19 4.58 9.69
CA GLY A 436 12.94 4.36 8.96
C GLY A 436 11.76 5.09 9.57
N LEU A 437 11.60 5.04 10.91
CA LEU A 437 10.57 5.77 11.63
C LEU A 437 10.75 7.29 11.49
N PHE A 438 11.99 7.77 11.53
CA PHE A 438 12.30 9.18 11.31
C PHE A 438 11.92 9.65 9.89
N ILE A 439 12.25 8.86 8.86
CA ILE A 439 11.86 9.16 7.46
C ILE A 439 10.33 9.19 7.31
N LEU A 440 9.62 8.24 7.92
CA LEU A 440 8.15 8.24 7.91
C LEU A 440 7.57 9.50 8.57
N GLY A 441 8.18 9.96 9.67
CA GLY A 441 7.83 11.22 10.31
C GLY A 441 8.04 12.44 9.40
N ILE A 442 9.17 12.50 8.68
CA ILE A 442 9.44 13.57 7.69
C ILE A 442 8.37 13.58 6.59
N PHE A 443 7.94 12.41 6.12
CA PHE A 443 6.93 12.29 5.08
C PHE A 443 5.48 12.44 5.58
N ASN A 444 5.30 12.74 6.87
CA ASN A 444 4.00 12.83 7.54
C ASN A 444 3.12 11.58 7.29
N MET A 445 3.78 10.42 7.26
CA MET A 445 3.13 9.12 7.11
C MET A 445 2.80 8.54 8.49
N PRO A 446 1.68 7.81 8.65
CA PRO A 446 1.33 7.17 9.91
C PRO A 446 2.42 6.20 10.37
N ILE A 447 2.89 6.36 11.60
CA ILE A 447 3.92 5.50 12.15
C ILE A 447 3.27 4.21 12.66
N VAL A 448 3.27 3.18 11.80
CA VAL A 448 2.74 1.85 12.13
C VAL A 448 3.86 0.82 12.00
N VAL A 449 4.15 0.13 13.11
CA VAL A 449 5.18 -0.92 13.14
C VAL A 449 4.51 -2.28 13.10
N ASN A 450 4.65 -2.99 11.98
CA ASN A 450 4.32 -4.42 11.91
C ASN A 450 5.38 -5.24 12.67
N THR A 451 5.19 -5.40 13.98
CA THR A 451 6.14 -6.08 14.87
C THR A 451 6.45 -7.51 14.42
N LYS A 452 5.44 -8.25 13.94
CA LYS A 452 5.60 -9.59 13.37
C LYS A 452 6.51 -9.58 12.14
N GLY A 453 6.24 -8.68 11.20
CA GLY A 453 7.04 -8.54 9.98
C GLY A 453 8.48 -8.16 10.26
N VAL A 454 8.71 -7.19 11.15
CA VAL A 454 10.06 -6.76 11.56
C VAL A 454 10.80 -7.92 12.24
N LEU A 455 10.13 -8.70 13.08
CA LEU A 455 10.72 -9.88 13.72
C LEU A 455 11.10 -10.96 12.72
N ILE A 456 10.29 -11.19 11.67
CA ILE A 456 10.63 -12.09 10.58
C ILE A 456 11.87 -11.62 9.82
N VAL A 457 11.96 -10.33 9.46
CA VAL A 457 13.16 -9.80 8.79
C VAL A 457 14.39 -9.91 9.70
N PHE A 458 14.23 -9.63 10.99
CA PHE A 458 15.29 -9.79 11.99
C PHE A 458 15.78 -11.24 12.08
N ALA A 459 14.85 -12.19 12.22
CA ALA A 459 15.15 -13.62 12.30
C ALA A 459 15.80 -14.15 11.02
N PHE A 460 15.33 -13.68 9.86
CA PHE A 460 15.94 -13.97 8.57
C PHE A 460 17.40 -13.52 8.55
N VAL A 461 17.63 -12.23 8.82
CA VAL A 461 18.99 -11.64 8.80
C VAL A 461 19.91 -12.33 9.81
N PHE A 462 19.40 -12.68 10.99
CA PHE A 462 20.14 -13.40 12.01
C PHE A 462 20.57 -14.79 11.53
N LEU A 463 19.63 -15.61 11.05
CA LEU A 463 19.90 -16.98 10.61
C LEU A 463 20.85 -17.03 9.41
N SER A 464 20.68 -16.15 8.42
CA SER A 464 21.61 -16.08 7.29
C SER A 464 22.99 -15.57 7.69
N ALA A 465 23.08 -14.71 8.72
CA ALA A 465 24.37 -14.24 9.24
C ALA A 465 25.07 -15.24 10.18
N VAL A 466 24.40 -16.29 10.66
CA VAL A 466 25.03 -17.27 11.57
C VAL A 466 25.79 -18.37 10.82
N LYS A 467 25.56 -18.55 9.51
CA LYS A 467 26.08 -19.68 8.72
C LYS A 467 25.62 -20.99 9.37
N ILE A 468 24.50 -21.51 8.88
CA ILE A 468 24.17 -22.92 9.09
C ILE A 468 25.12 -23.70 8.18
N GLU A 469 26.37 -23.86 8.63
CA GLU A 469 27.27 -24.87 8.05
C GLU A 469 26.67 -26.25 8.24
#